data_AF-A0A1H1Y4V9-F1
#
_entry.id   AF-A0A1H1Y4V9-F1
#
_cell.length_a   1.000
_cell.length_b   1.000
_cell.length_c   1.000
_cell.angle_alpha   90.00
_cell.angle_beta   90.00
_cell.angle_gamma   90.00
#
_symmetry.space_group_name_H-M   'P 1'
#
loop_
_entity.id
_entity.type
_entity.pdbx_description
1 polymer ?
#
loop_
_entity_poly.entity_id
_entity_poly.type
_entity_poly.pdbx_seq_one_letter_code
_entity_poly.pdbx_strand_id
1 'polypeptide(L)'
;MHIIGSVLVWIVSLAIIGIGALYLARNASNAAGFGLPVLPDPDARGWWQVKGVRDIASGVAPITLFFVHPDALPWLFLVEALIPIGDMLVVLANRGSGARAFGIHGATAAGMIVAAVLLLA
;
A
#
# COMPACT_ATOMS: atom_id res chain seq x y z
N MET A 1 12.57 -9.16 18.27
CA MET A 1 11.53 -9.22 17.22
C MET A 1 11.89 -8.40 15.98
N HIS A 2 12.85 -7.48 16.13
CA HIS A 2 13.38 -6.62 15.10
C HIS A 2 13.66 -7.25 13.72
N ILE A 3 14.31 -8.43 13.64
CA ILE A 3 14.58 -9.09 12.33
C ILE A 3 13.28 -9.40 11.58
N ILE A 4 12.26 -9.93 12.28
CA ILE A 4 10.96 -10.27 11.68
C ILE A 4 10.27 -8.98 11.21
N GLY A 5 10.27 -7.94 12.05
CA GLY A 5 9.74 -6.62 11.68
C GLY A 5 10.43 -6.05 10.43
N SER A 6 11.76 -6.10 10.39
CA SER A 6 12.56 -5.66 9.23
C SER A 6 12.25 -6.45 7.96
N VAL A 7 12.12 -7.77 8.04
CA VAL A 7 11.75 -8.61 6.89
C VAL A 7 10.35 -8.25 6.38
N LEU A 8 9.38 -8.05 7.29
CA LEU A 8 8.04 -7.62 6.92
C LEU A 8 8.04 -6.24 6.24
N VAL A 9 8.86 -5.30 6.73
CA VAL A 9 9.02 -3.98 6.08
C VAL A 9 9.44 -4.16 4.63
N TRP A 10 10.48 -4.95 4.36
CA TRP A 10 10.95 -5.18 3.00
C TRP A 10 9.89 -5.84 2.11
N ILE A 11 9.22 -6.88 2.61
CA ILE A 11 8.17 -7.58 1.85
C ILE A 11 7.04 -6.62 1.48
N VAL A 12 6.52 -5.87 2.46
CA VAL A 12 5.42 -4.93 2.24
C VAL A 12 5.83 -3.80 1.29
N SER A 13 7.01 -3.21 1.51
CA SER A 13 7.52 -2.10 0.70
C SER A 13 7.68 -2.50 -0.77
N LEU A 14 8.29 -3.66 -1.03
CA LEU A 14 8.48 -4.19 -2.38
C LEU A 14 7.15 -4.59 -3.03
N ALA A 15 6.21 -5.15 -2.26
CA ALA A 15 4.88 -5.45 -2.76
C ALA A 15 4.11 -4.19 -3.19
N ILE A 16 4.17 -3.12 -2.38
CA ILE A 16 3.55 -1.82 -2.69
C ILE A 16 4.20 -1.20 -3.95
N ILE A 17 5.53 -1.25 -4.10
CA ILE A 17 6.22 -0.82 -5.33
C ILE A 17 5.73 -1.61 -6.54
N GLY A 18 5.59 -2.94 -6.39
CA GLY A 18 5.06 -3.80 -7.44
C GLY A 18 3.65 -3.42 -7.86
N ILE A 19 2.75 -3.16 -6.90
CA ILE A 19 1.40 -2.66 -7.15
C ILE A 19 1.47 -1.31 -7.89
N GLY A 20 2.28 -0.37 -7.42
CA GLY A 20 2.41 0.92 -8.05
C GLY A 20 2.90 0.84 -9.50
N ALA A 21 3.90 0.00 -9.78
CA ALA A 21 4.40 -0.28 -11.12
C ALA A 21 3.32 -0.91 -12.03
N LEU A 22 2.49 -1.81 -11.48
CA LEU A 22 1.37 -2.40 -12.20
C LEU A 22 0.31 -1.35 -12.59
N TYR A 23 0.04 -0.37 -11.73
CA TYR A 23 -0.87 0.76 -12.02
C TYR A 23 -0.29 1.73 -13.05
N LEU A 24 1.03 1.82 -13.18
CA LEU A 24 1.69 2.57 -14.24
C LEU A 24 1.69 1.82 -15.59
N ALA A 25 1.87 0.49 -15.56
CA ALA A 25 2.14 -0.32 -16.75
C ALA A 25 0.91 -0.91 -17.45
N ARG A 26 -0.19 -1.24 -16.74
CA ARG A 26 -1.42 -1.78 -17.36
C ARG A 26 -2.67 -1.14 -16.75
N ASN A 27 -3.43 -0.45 -17.60
CA ASN A 27 -4.52 0.44 -17.19
C ASN A 27 -5.71 -0.35 -16.59
N ALA A 28 -6.59 -0.94 -17.40
CA ALA A 28 -7.90 -1.37 -16.91
C ALA A 28 -7.92 -2.59 -15.95
N SER A 29 -7.15 -3.64 -16.24
CA SER A 29 -7.23 -4.90 -15.48
C SER A 29 -6.67 -4.77 -14.05
N ASN A 30 -5.67 -3.91 -13.85
CA ASN A 30 -4.99 -3.79 -12.58
C ASN A 30 -5.77 -2.92 -11.59
N ALA A 31 -6.41 -1.82 -12.00
CA ALA A 31 -7.27 -1.11 -11.04
C ALA A 31 -8.65 -1.72 -10.85
N ALA A 32 -9.08 -2.69 -11.67
CA ALA A 32 -10.14 -3.59 -11.23
C ALA A 32 -9.75 -4.32 -9.92
N GLY A 33 -8.44 -4.52 -9.70
CA GLY A 33 -7.86 -5.01 -8.46
C GLY A 33 -8.00 -4.07 -7.26
N PHE A 34 -8.25 -2.77 -7.47
CA PHE A 34 -8.48 -1.82 -6.37
C PHE A 34 -9.73 -2.17 -5.56
N GLY A 35 -10.78 -2.62 -6.26
CA GLY A 35 -12.05 -3.03 -5.66
C GLY A 35 -13.19 -2.01 -5.73
N LEU A 36 -13.00 -0.86 -6.37
CA LEU A 36 -14.11 0.05 -6.67
C LEU A 36 -15.04 -0.56 -7.75
N PRO A 37 -16.36 -0.31 -7.66
CA PRO A 37 -17.34 -0.92 -8.57
C PRO A 37 -17.34 -0.25 -9.96
N VAL A 38 -16.92 1.01 -10.04
CA VAL A 38 -16.81 1.78 -11.28
C VAL A 38 -15.36 2.23 -11.40
N LEU A 39 -14.75 1.91 -12.54
CA LEU A 39 -13.41 2.34 -12.87
C LEU A 39 -13.49 3.61 -13.73
N PRO A 40 -12.51 4.52 -13.67
CA PRO A 40 -12.49 5.67 -14.57
C PRO A 40 -12.51 5.24 -16.04
N ASP A 41 -13.05 6.10 -16.90
CA ASP A 41 -13.04 5.87 -18.34
C ASP A 41 -11.60 5.56 -18.85
N PRO A 42 -11.41 4.70 -19.86
CA PRO A 42 -10.10 4.45 -20.46
C PRO A 42 -9.29 5.72 -20.81
N ASP A 43 -9.96 6.79 -21.23
CA ASP A 43 -9.31 8.08 -21.53
C ASP A 43 -8.85 8.82 -20.27
N ALA A 44 -9.47 8.52 -19.13
CA ALA A 44 -9.15 9.05 -17.81
C ALA A 44 -8.10 8.20 -17.06
N ARG A 45 -7.29 7.41 -17.78
CA ARG A 45 -6.25 6.53 -17.19
C ARG A 45 -5.26 7.20 -16.26
N GLY A 46 -5.06 8.52 -16.40
CA GLY A 46 -4.18 9.30 -15.54
C GLY A 46 -4.51 9.16 -14.05
N TRP A 47 -5.79 8.96 -13.69
CA TRP A 47 -6.21 8.78 -12.30
C TRP A 47 -5.58 7.56 -11.60
N TRP A 48 -5.31 6.50 -12.38
CA TRP A 48 -4.76 5.24 -11.92
C TRP A 48 -3.24 5.37 -11.79
N GLN A 49 -2.63 6.09 -12.74
CA GLN A 49 -1.21 6.38 -12.74
C GLN A 49 -0.80 7.28 -11.57
N VAL A 50 -1.64 8.26 -11.18
CA VAL A 50 -1.42 9.07 -9.97
C VAL A 50 -1.33 8.19 -8.73
N LYS A 51 -2.21 7.19 -8.59
CA LYS A 51 -2.08 6.19 -7.52
C LYS A 51 -0.76 5.41 -7.66
N GLY A 52 -0.44 4.92 -8.85
CA GLY A 52 0.78 4.16 -9.08
C GLY A 52 2.06 4.88 -8.64
N VAL A 53 2.18 6.18 -8.93
CA VAL A 53 3.29 7.03 -8.46
C VAL A 53 3.35 7.10 -6.94
N ARG A 54 2.19 7.30 -6.28
CA ARG A 54 2.11 7.40 -4.82
C ARG A 54 2.49 6.08 -4.15
N ASP A 55 1.99 4.96 -4.66
CA ASP A 55 2.33 3.63 -4.14
C ASP A 55 3.85 3.38 -4.27
N ILE A 56 4.47 3.68 -5.41
CA ILE A 56 5.94 3.55 -5.55
C ILE A 56 6.67 4.41 -4.51
N ALA A 57 6.27 5.67 -4.35
CA ALA A 57 6.89 6.56 -3.37
C ALA A 57 6.74 6.01 -1.94
N SER A 58 5.54 5.54 -1.55
CA SER A 58 5.27 4.93 -0.24
C SER A 58 6.04 3.63 0.00
N GLY A 59 6.41 2.88 -1.03
CA GLY A 59 7.29 1.72 -0.85
C GLY A 59 8.79 2.07 -0.83
N VAL A 60 9.20 3.14 -1.53
CA VAL A 60 10.61 3.59 -1.55
C VAL A 60 11.00 4.33 -0.27
N ALA A 61 10.10 5.13 0.30
CA ALA A 61 10.34 5.87 1.53
C ALA A 61 10.83 4.98 2.70
N PRO A 62 10.16 3.89 3.08
CA PRO A 62 10.62 3.02 4.16
C PRO A 62 11.92 2.28 3.84
N ILE A 63 12.14 1.88 2.59
CA ILE A 63 13.43 1.32 2.15
C ILE A 63 14.55 2.34 2.37
N THR A 64 14.30 3.61 2.06
CA THR A 64 15.28 4.69 2.26
C THR A 64 15.57 4.87 3.75
N LEU A 65 14.52 5.00 4.58
CA LEU A 65 14.67 5.15 6.03
C LEU A 65 15.37 3.96 6.69
N PHE A 66 15.20 2.76 6.15
CA PHE A 66 15.91 1.56 6.60
C PHE A 66 17.44 1.75 6.58
N PHE A 67 17.98 2.52 5.62
CA PHE A 67 19.41 2.78 5.53
C PHE A 67 19.85 4.06 6.24
N VAL A 68 19.02 5.11 6.23
CA VAL A 68 19.45 6.45 6.70
C VAL A 68 18.99 6.79 8.12
N HIS A 69 17.87 6.24 8.58
CA HIS A 69 17.31 6.55 9.89
C HIS A 69 16.37 5.41 10.42
N PRO A 70 16.92 4.23 10.75
CA PRO A 70 16.12 3.05 11.12
C PRO A 70 15.14 3.29 12.27
N ASP A 71 15.49 4.14 13.24
CA ASP A 71 14.63 4.44 14.40
C ASP A 71 13.33 5.17 14.03
N ALA A 72 13.29 5.82 12.87
CA ALA A 72 12.08 6.50 12.37
C ALA A 72 11.19 5.57 11.54
N LEU A 73 11.72 4.41 11.10
CA LEU A 73 11.03 3.46 10.24
C LEU A 73 9.70 2.93 10.80
N PRO A 74 9.58 2.48 12.07
CA PRO A 74 8.30 2.00 12.59
C PRO A 74 7.23 3.10 12.58
N TRP A 75 7.61 4.34 12.86
CA TRP A 75 6.69 5.47 12.87
C TRP A 75 6.21 5.83 11.47
N LEU A 76 7.11 5.80 10.47
CA LEU A 76 6.73 5.95 9.07
C LEU A 76 5.73 4.87 8.65
N PHE A 77 5.99 3.60 8.99
CA PHE A 77 5.09 2.49 8.65
C PHE A 77 3.70 2.64 9.29
N LEU A 78 3.61 3.14 10.52
CA LEU A 78 2.31 3.44 11.15
C LEU A 78 1.55 4.56 10.44
N VAL A 79 2.26 5.62 10.03
CA VAL A 79 1.67 6.73 9.27
C VAL A 79 1.22 6.27 7.89
N GLU A 80 2.07 5.53 7.16
CA GLU A 80 1.74 5.03 5.83
C GLU A 80 0.63 3.97 5.86
N ALA A 81 0.45 3.24 6.96
CA ALA A 81 -0.67 2.31 7.12
C ALA A 81 -2.04 3.01 7.03
N LEU A 82 -2.10 4.33 7.25
CA LEU A 82 -3.31 5.13 7.01
C LEU A 82 -3.73 5.10 5.53
N ILE A 83 -2.81 4.88 4.59
CA ILE A 83 -3.10 4.80 3.15
C ILE A 83 -3.96 3.56 2.85
N PRO A 84 -3.53 2.32 3.13
CA PRO A 84 -4.38 1.15 2.89
C PRO A 84 -5.61 1.11 3.79
N ILE A 85 -5.59 1.72 5.00
CA ILE A 85 -6.83 1.92 5.77
C ILE A 85 -7.79 2.82 5.00
N GLY A 86 -7.31 3.95 4.48
CA GLY A 86 -8.09 4.87 3.65
C GLY A 86 -8.63 4.19 2.39
N ASP A 87 -7.79 3.47 1.65
CA ASP A 87 -8.18 2.73 0.44
C ASP A 87 -9.27 1.69 0.76
N MET A 88 -9.13 0.93 1.87
CA MET A 88 -10.15 0.00 2.35
C MET A 88 -11.48 0.72 2.60
N LEU A 89 -11.45 1.82 3.36
CA LEU A 89 -12.65 2.57 3.70
C LEU A 89 -13.31 3.20 2.47
N VAL A 90 -12.52 3.71 1.52
CA VAL A 90 -13.01 4.22 0.24
C VAL A 90 -13.73 3.13 -0.55
N VAL A 91 -13.15 1.93 -0.65
CA VAL A 91 -13.80 0.80 -1.33
C VAL A 91 -15.13 0.45 -0.67
N LEU A 92 -15.15 0.32 0.66
CA LEU A 92 -16.37 -0.04 1.40
C LEU A 92 -17.45 1.04 1.31
N ALA A 93 -17.08 2.31 1.48
CA ALA A 93 -17.98 3.46 1.38
C ALA A 93 -18.64 3.58 0.00
N ASN A 94 -17.92 3.17 -1.05
CA ASN A 94 -18.44 3.15 -2.42
C ASN A 94 -19.08 1.82 -2.81
N ARG A 95 -19.43 0.95 -1.83
CA ARG A 95 -20.06 -0.37 -2.07
C ARG A 95 -19.27 -1.27 -3.02
N GLY A 96 -17.95 -1.14 -2.99
CA GLY A 96 -17.03 -1.96 -3.75
C GLY A 96 -16.87 -3.37 -3.18
N SER A 97 -15.88 -4.09 -3.71
CA SER A 97 -15.61 -5.48 -3.33
C SER A 97 -15.07 -5.57 -1.90
N GLY A 98 -15.88 -6.11 -0.98
CA GLY A 98 -15.44 -6.38 0.39
C GLY A 98 -14.24 -7.32 0.46
N ALA A 99 -14.17 -8.32 -0.43
CA ALA A 99 -13.03 -9.23 -0.52
C ALA A 99 -11.71 -8.50 -0.83
N ARG A 100 -11.73 -7.51 -1.73
CA ARG A 100 -10.54 -6.69 -2.03
C ARG A 100 -10.27 -5.67 -0.93
N ALA A 101 -11.31 -5.08 -0.35
CA ALA A 101 -11.18 -4.16 0.78
C ALA A 101 -10.42 -4.79 1.95
N PHE A 102 -10.86 -5.96 2.42
CA PHE A 102 -10.21 -6.61 3.56
C PHE A 102 -8.98 -7.43 3.16
N GLY A 103 -9.04 -8.15 2.04
CA GLY A 103 -8.00 -9.09 1.63
C GLY A 103 -6.75 -8.45 1.03
N ILE A 104 -6.87 -7.27 0.43
CA ILE A 104 -5.73 -6.50 -0.09
C ILE A 104 -5.43 -5.37 0.89
N HIS A 105 -6.31 -4.38 0.98
CA HIS A 105 -6.03 -3.16 1.73
C HIS A 105 -5.94 -3.41 3.24
N GLY A 106 -6.94 -4.08 3.82
CA GLY A 106 -6.93 -4.44 5.25
C GLY A 106 -5.72 -5.30 5.64
N ALA A 107 -5.37 -6.29 4.80
CA ALA A 107 -4.20 -7.14 5.02
C ALA A 107 -2.89 -6.36 4.94
N THR A 108 -2.73 -5.44 3.97
CA THR A 108 -1.57 -4.55 3.89
C THR A 108 -1.47 -3.67 5.12
N ALA A 109 -2.56 -3.03 5.54
CA ALA A 109 -2.59 -2.19 6.74
C ALA A 109 -2.19 -2.98 8.00
N ALA A 110 -2.77 -4.18 8.19
CA ALA A 110 -2.42 -5.04 9.31
C ALA A 110 -0.95 -5.46 9.27
N GLY A 111 -0.42 -5.83 8.10
CA GLY A 111 0.98 -6.17 7.92
C GLY A 111 1.93 -5.02 8.28
N MET A 112 1.59 -3.79 7.89
CA MET A 112 2.36 -2.59 8.23
C MET A 112 2.34 -2.32 9.74
N ILE A 113 1.16 -2.39 10.38
CA ILE A 113 1.02 -2.17 11.82
C ILE A 113 1.79 -3.24 12.60
N VAL A 114 1.67 -4.52 12.22
CA VAL A 114 2.40 -5.62 12.86
C VAL A 114 3.91 -5.43 12.69
N ALA A 115 4.39 -5.08 11.49
CA ALA A 115 5.81 -4.81 11.26
C ALA A 115 6.32 -3.68 12.17
N ALA A 116 5.58 -2.56 12.28
CA ALA A 116 5.95 -1.45 13.13
C ALA A 116 5.97 -1.82 14.62
N VAL A 117 4.95 -2.53 15.11
CA VAL A 117 4.91 -2.99 16.51
C VAL A 117 6.09 -3.91 16.82
N LEU A 118 6.46 -4.82 15.91
CA LEU A 118 7.62 -5.71 16.08
C LEU A 118 8.98 -5.00 16.04
N LEU A 119 9.05 -3.81 15.44
CA LEU A 119 10.23 -2.95 15.43
C LEU A 119 10.32 -2.10 16.71
N LEU A 120 9.18 -1.71 17.28
CA LEU A 120 9.10 -0.95 18.54
C LEU A 120 9.25 -1.81 19.81
N ALA A 121 9.12 -3.13 19.67
CA ALA A 121 9.20 -4.12 20.75
C ALA A 121 10.57 -4.81 20.85
#